data_AF-A0A1G3JJI5-F1
#
_entry.id   AF-A0A1G3JJI5-F1
#
_cell.length_a   1.000
_cell.length_b   1.000
_cell.length_c   1.000
_cell.angle_alpha   90.00
_cell.angle_beta   90.00
_cell.angle_gamma   90.00
#
_symmetry.space_group_name_H-M   'P 1'
#
loop_
_entity.id
_entity.type
_entity.pdbx_description
1 polymer ?
#
loop_
_entity_poly.entity_id
_entity_poly.type
_entity_poly.pdbx_seq_one_letter_code
_entity_poly.pdbx_strand_id
1 'polypeptide(L)'
;MAETPRRVEGLQRVQIGLTGLAGVVLLVGLANIVIEKARVDDAALPPPAVPTMASNAAVSPRDPLAELGVQPAPEQAPLVPDLEPDPNLRNPMDRDPAQPSR
;
A
#
# COMPACT_ATOMS: atom_id res chain seq x y z
N MET A 1 -13.98 74.16 -32.42
CA MET A 1 -13.70 72.92 -31.64
C MET A 1 -13.58 71.77 -32.62
N ALA A 2 -12.36 71.44 -33.05
CA ALA A 2 -12.11 70.28 -33.93
C ALA A 2 -11.43 69.22 -33.09
N GLU A 3 -12.21 68.33 -32.47
CA GLU A 3 -11.66 67.16 -31.81
C GLU A 3 -11.17 66.16 -32.85
N THR A 4 -10.00 65.62 -32.56
CA THR A 4 -9.04 65.07 -33.52
C THR A 4 -9.38 63.64 -33.92
N PRO A 5 -9.53 63.32 -35.22
CA PRO A 5 -9.84 61.96 -35.70
C PRO A 5 -8.79 60.92 -35.28
N ARG A 6 -7.56 61.36 -34.96
CA ARG A 6 -6.49 60.50 -34.42
C ARG A 6 -6.80 59.86 -33.07
N ARG A 7 -7.64 60.46 -32.22
CA ARG A 7 -8.05 59.82 -30.95
C ARG A 7 -8.92 58.58 -31.19
N VAL A 8 -9.72 58.58 -32.24
CA VAL A 8 -10.66 57.50 -32.57
C VAL A 8 -9.93 56.24 -33.02
N GLU A 9 -8.88 56.37 -33.84
CA GLU A 9 -8.06 55.23 -34.29
C GLU A 9 -7.26 54.58 -33.15
N GLY A 10 -6.76 55.38 -32.21
CA GLY A 10 -6.07 54.87 -31.01
C GLY A 10 -7.02 54.06 -30.12
N LEU A 11 -8.24 54.57 -29.89
CA LEU A 11 -9.26 53.87 -29.10
C LEU A 11 -9.69 52.54 -29.74
N GLN A 12 -9.82 52.49 -31.07
CA GLN A 12 -10.29 51.29 -31.76
C GLN A 12 -9.30 50.12 -31.59
N ARG A 13 -7.99 50.39 -31.66
CA ARG A 13 -6.95 49.38 -31.44
C ARG A 13 -6.90 48.90 -29.99
N VAL A 14 -7.03 49.83 -29.04
CA VAL A 14 -7.07 49.51 -27.61
C VAL A 14 -8.31 48.69 -27.27
N GLN A 15 -9.46 49.01 -27.86
CA GLN A 15 -10.71 48.28 -27.64
C GLN A 15 -10.60 46.83 -28.12
N ILE A 16 -10.05 46.61 -29.32
CA ILE A 16 -9.82 45.28 -29.88
C ILE A 16 -8.84 44.49 -29.00
N GLY A 17 -7.76 45.13 -28.55
CA GLY A 17 -6.80 44.51 -27.64
C GLY A 17 -7.41 44.14 -26.29
N LEU A 18 -8.22 45.04 -25.72
CA LEU A 18 -8.89 44.82 -24.44
C LEU A 18 -9.94 43.71 -24.53
N THR A 19 -10.72 43.64 -25.62
CA THR A 19 -11.68 42.54 -25.81
C THR A 19 -10.98 41.18 -25.94
N GLY A 20 -9.83 41.13 -26.63
CA GLY A 20 -9.03 39.91 -26.70
C GLY A 20 -8.50 39.50 -25.32
N LEU A 21 -7.94 40.44 -24.57
CA LEU A 21 -7.44 40.21 -23.21
C LEU A 21 -8.57 39.76 -22.26
N ALA A 22 -9.73 40.41 -22.32
CA ALA A 22 -10.92 40.01 -21.56
C ALA A 22 -11.36 38.58 -21.92
N GLY A 23 -11.30 38.20 -23.20
CA GLY A 23 -11.58 36.84 -23.65
C GLY A 23 -10.62 35.80 -23.05
N VAL A 24 -9.31 36.08 -23.02
CA VAL A 24 -8.32 35.19 -22.39
C VAL A 24 -8.59 35.04 -20.90
N VAL A 25 -8.85 36.15 -20.20
CA VAL A 25 -9.18 36.13 -18.77
C VAL A 25 -10.46 35.31 -18.50
N LEU A 26 -11.47 35.44 -19.35
CA LEU A 26 -12.71 34.65 -19.26
C LEU A 26 -12.43 33.15 -19.44
N LEU A 27 -11.60 32.78 -20.42
CA LEU A 27 -11.22 31.37 -20.65
C LEU A 27 -10.45 30.79 -19.47
N VAL A 28 -9.47 31.52 -18.93
CA VAL A 28 -8.70 31.10 -17.75
C VAL A 28 -9.62 30.96 -16.53
N GLY A 29 -10.53 31.92 -16.34
CA GLY A 29 -11.52 31.88 -15.25
C GLY A 29 -12.45 30.67 -15.36
N LEU A 30 -12.98 30.38 -16.55
CA LEU A 30 -13.84 29.22 -16.78
C LEU A 30 -13.07 27.91 -16.56
N ALA A 31 -11.82 27.82 -17.03
CA ALA A 31 -10.98 26.65 -16.80
C ALA A 31 -10.80 26.38 -15.30
N ASN A 32 -10.52 27.42 -14.50
CA ASN A 32 -10.39 27.27 -13.05
C ASN A 32 -11.69 26.77 -12.39
N ILE A 33 -12.85 27.28 -12.82
CA ILE A 33 -14.16 26.83 -12.31
C ILE A 33 -14.40 25.35 -12.63
N VAL A 34 -14.10 24.92 -13.86
CA VAL A 34 -14.29 23.53 -14.30
C VAL A 34 -13.38 22.57 -13.52
N ILE A 35 -12.12 22.95 -13.30
CA ILE A 35 -11.16 22.14 -12.53
C ILE A 35 -11.64 21.95 -11.09
N GLU A 36 -12.12 23.02 -10.46
CA GLU A 36 -12.64 22.97 -9.09
C GLU A 36 -13.88 22.06 -9.01
N LYS A 37 -14.81 22.19 -9.97
CA LYS A 37 -16.01 21.35 -10.05
C LYS A 37 -15.69 19.87 -10.24
N ALA A 38 -14.78 19.55 -11.16
CA ALA A 38 -14.36 18.17 -11.39
C ALA A 38 -13.78 17.52 -10.13
N ARG A 39 -12.96 18.27 -9.36
CA ARG A 39 -12.40 17.77 -8.09
C ARG A 39 -13.47 17.50 -7.03
N VAL A 40 -14.48 18.36 -6.95
CA VAL A 40 -15.59 18.17 -6.01
C VAL A 40 -16.42 16.94 -6.37
N ASP A 41 -16.69 16.73 -7.66
CA ASP A 41 -17.43 15.57 -8.13
C ASP A 41 -16.67 14.26 -7.86
N ASP A 42 -15.35 14.23 -8.08
CA ASP A 42 -14.49 13.07 -7.75
C ASP A 42 -14.47 12.78 -6.23
N ALA A 43 -14.42 13.82 -5.39
CA ALA A 43 -14.45 13.66 -3.93
C ALA A 43 -15.83 13.25 -3.39
N ALA A 44 -16.90 13.53 -4.13
CA ALA A 44 -18.27 13.14 -3.80
C ALA A 44 -18.59 11.70 -4.26
N LEU A 45 -17.72 11.06 -5.02
CA LEU A 45 -17.89 9.66 -5.37
C LEU A 45 -17.79 8.80 -4.10
N PRO A 46 -18.81 7.96 -3.83
CA PRO A 46 -18.70 6.96 -2.78
C PRO A 46 -17.45 6.11 -3.03
N PRO A 47 -16.73 5.68 -1.97
CA PRO A 47 -15.65 4.73 -2.14
C PRO A 47 -16.16 3.53 -2.95
N PRO A 48 -15.34 2.97 -3.86
CA PRO A 48 -15.76 1.86 -4.70
C PRO A 48 -16.33 0.77 -3.79
N ALA A 49 -17.59 0.41 -4.04
CA ALA A 49 -18.27 -0.62 -3.27
C ALA A 49 -17.52 -1.94 -3.50
N VAL A 50 -16.61 -2.25 -2.58
CA VAL A 50 -16.01 -3.58 -2.54
C VAL A 50 -17.15 -4.55 -2.26
N PRO A 51 -17.30 -5.62 -3.07
CA PRO A 51 -18.28 -6.65 -2.74
C PRO A 51 -17.95 -7.12 -1.33
N THR A 52 -18.85 -6.85 -0.40
CA THR A 52 -18.74 -7.41 0.95
C THR A 52 -18.95 -8.90 0.74
N MET A 53 -17.84 -9.63 0.61
CA MET A 53 -17.86 -11.08 0.81
C MET A 53 -18.44 -11.22 2.21
N ALA A 54 -19.73 -11.55 2.30
CA ALA A 54 -20.29 -12.06 3.53
C ALA A 54 -19.30 -13.13 3.97
N SER A 55 -18.68 -12.95 5.14
CA SER A 55 -17.74 -13.91 5.69
C SER A 55 -18.51 -15.23 5.73
N ASN A 56 -18.28 -16.06 4.71
CA ASN A 56 -18.90 -17.36 4.60
C ASN A 56 -18.52 -18.04 5.90
N ALA A 57 -19.54 -18.37 6.68
CA ALA A 57 -19.43 -18.86 8.05
C ALA A 57 -18.19 -19.72 8.18
N ALA A 58 -17.30 -19.34 9.11
CA ALA A 58 -16.02 -19.96 9.38
C ALA A 58 -15.98 -21.43 8.96
N VAL A 59 -15.55 -21.69 7.72
CA VAL A 59 -15.14 -23.04 7.34
C VAL A 59 -13.77 -23.16 7.97
N SER A 60 -13.74 -23.79 9.16
CA SER A 60 -12.48 -24.21 9.78
C SER A 60 -11.56 -24.76 8.70
N PRO A 61 -10.29 -24.32 8.60
CA PRO A 61 -9.36 -24.84 7.61
C PRO A 61 -9.40 -26.37 7.68
N ARG A 62 -9.88 -27.01 6.61
CA ARG A 62 -9.85 -28.47 6.49
C ARG A 62 -8.39 -28.88 6.49
N ASP A 63 -8.00 -29.70 7.45
CA ASP A 63 -6.62 -30.18 7.58
C ASP A 63 -6.37 -31.26 6.50
N PRO A 64 -5.68 -30.92 5.39
CA PRO A 64 -5.59 -31.79 4.22
C PRO A 64 -4.83 -33.09 4.52
N LEU A 65 -3.99 -33.08 5.56
CA LEU A 65 -3.24 -34.25 6.01
C LEU A 65 -4.14 -35.23 6.78
N ALA A 66 -5.15 -34.72 7.50
CA ALA A 66 -6.12 -35.54 8.21
C ALA A 66 -7.08 -36.26 7.23
N GLU A 67 -7.47 -35.62 6.13
CA GLU A 67 -8.29 -36.26 5.08
C GLU A 67 -7.54 -37.37 4.32
N LEU A 68 -6.21 -37.25 4.21
CA LEU A 68 -5.34 -38.28 3.62
C LEU A 68 -4.98 -39.41 4.60
N GLY A 69 -5.47 -39.36 5.84
CA GLY A 69 -5.26 -40.40 6.85
C GLY A 69 -3.83 -40.49 7.39
N VAL A 70 -2.98 -39.49 7.12
CA VAL A 70 -1.59 -39.48 7.58
C VAL A 70 -1.51 -38.93 8.99
N GLN A 71 -1.47 -39.83 9.98
CA GLN A 71 -1.19 -39.46 11.36
C GLN A 71 0.33 -39.41 11.58
N PRO A 72 0.87 -38.38 12.26
CA PRO A 72 2.26 -38.38 12.65
C PRO A 72 2.52 -39.58 13.57
N ALA A 73 3.55 -40.36 13.26
CA ALA A 73 3.98 -41.45 14.12
C ALA A 73 4.41 -40.88 15.49
N PRO A 74 4.11 -41.54 16.61
CA PRO A 74 4.62 -41.13 17.90
C PRO A 74 6.16 -41.11 17.84
N GLU A 75 6.78 -40.06 18.41
CA GLU A 75 8.24 -39.95 18.50
C GLU A 75 8.81 -41.16 19.25
N GLN A 76 9.30 -42.15 18.50
CA GLN A 76 10.15 -43.19 19.03
C GLN A 76 11.55 -42.59 19.13
N ALA A 77 12.02 -42.36 20.36
CA ALA A 77 13.41 -42.03 20.62
C ALA A 77 14.29 -43.09 19.91
N PRO A 78 15.25 -42.69 19.05
CA PRO A 78 16.08 -43.66 18.35
C PRO A 78 16.95 -44.41 19.36
N LEU A 79 16.56 -45.65 19.69
CA LEU A 79 17.44 -46.58 20.39
C LEU A 79 18.38 -47.17 19.33
N VAL A 80 19.54 -46.54 19.14
CA VAL A 80 20.68 -47.11 18.41
C VAL A 80 21.24 -48.26 19.27
N PRO A 81 21.10 -49.54 18.86
CA PRO A 81 21.33 -50.70 19.75
C PRO A 81 22.77 -51.00 20.19
N ASP A 82 23.75 -50.16 19.86
CA ASP A 82 25.17 -50.42 20.09
C ASP A 82 26.00 -49.19 20.51
N LEU A 83 25.36 -48.04 20.72
CA LEU A 83 26.01 -46.87 21.31
C LEU A 83 25.61 -46.79 22.78
N GLU A 84 26.40 -47.41 23.66
CA GLU A 84 26.32 -47.10 25.08
C GLU A 84 26.53 -45.59 25.27
N PRO A 85 25.63 -44.88 25.97
CA PRO A 85 25.79 -43.45 26.22
C PRO A 85 27.14 -43.19 26.89
N ASP A 86 27.97 -42.33 26.29
CA ASP A 86 29.31 -42.01 26.79
C ASP A 86 29.25 -41.67 28.30
N PRO A 87 29.92 -42.44 29.17
CA PRO A 87 29.84 -42.22 30.62
C PRO A 87 30.31 -40.83 31.05
N ASN A 88 31.09 -40.12 30.21
CA ASN A 88 31.54 -38.76 30.48
C ASN A 88 30.45 -37.70 30.30
N LEU A 89 29.32 -38.01 29.66
CA LEU A 89 28.15 -37.10 29.56
C LEU A 89 27.56 -36.75 30.93
N ARG A 90 27.82 -37.57 31.97
CA ARG A 90 27.35 -37.34 33.34
C ARG A 90 28.27 -36.42 34.15
N ASN A 91 29.48 -36.17 33.66
CA ASN A 91 30.42 -35.28 34.33
C ASN A 91 30.09 -33.81 33.99
N PRO A 92 30.23 -32.88 34.95
CA PRO A 92 30.13 -31.46 34.66
C PRO A 92 31.13 -31.06 33.57
N MET A 93 30.63 -30.40 32.53
CA MET A 93 31.40 -30.01 31.33
C MET A 93 32.51 -29.00 31.63
N ASP A 94 32.43 -28.34 32.79
CA ASP A 94 33.34 -27.28 33.22
C ASP A 94 34.68 -27.80 33.77
N ARG A 95 34.90 -29.12 33.76
CA ARG A 95 36.14 -29.75 34.26
C ARG A 95 37.17 -29.87 33.15
N ASP A 96 38.23 -29.08 33.24
CA ASP A 96 39.38 -29.12 32.34
C ASP A 96 40.08 -30.51 32.42
N PRO A 97 40.31 -31.22 31.30
CA PRO A 97 40.85 -32.60 31.28
C PRO A 97 42.24 -32.78 31.93
N ALA A 98 42.94 -31.69 32.26
CA ALA A 98 44.29 -31.73 32.83
C ALA A 98 44.36 -31.74 34.37
N GLN A 99 43.24 -31.87 35.09
CA GLN A 99 43.29 -31.95 36.57
C GLN A 99 43.32 -33.40 37.07
N PRO A 100 44.47 -33.88 37.61
CA PRO A 100 44.57 -35.23 38.14
C PRO A 100 43.76 -35.36 39.44
N SER A 101 43.06 -36.49 39.57
CA SER A 101 42.39 -36.93 40.78
C SER A 101 43.40 -37.00 41.93
N ARG A 102 43.18 -36.23 42.98
CA ARG A 102 43.97 -36.30 44.21
C ARG A 102 43.44 -37.41 45.11
#